data_AF-A0A7W0ZRJ7-F1
#
_entry.id   AF-A0A7W0ZRJ7-F1
#
_cell.length_a   1.000
_cell.length_b   1.000
_cell.length_c   1.000
_cell.angle_alpha   90.00
_cell.angle_beta   90.00
_cell.angle_gamma   90.00
#
_symmetry.space_group_name_H-M   'P 1'
#
loop_
_entity.id
_entity.type
_entity.pdbx_description
1 polymer ?
#
loop_
_entity_poly.entity_id
_entity_poly.type
_entity_poly.pdbx_seq_one_letter_code
_entity_poly.pdbx_strand_id
1 'polypeptide(L)'
;MDPNILLWLKAGHLISLFLWIGGLFAVYWMLRLHAHAPTDAHEKLTLLERSIALSADIAAAFALGTGIAMVFGYPGGNLLGQPGAGWMHIKLTVVVLGILPVHGMLRARIKRFGMGDFKPVPQWLWTLFLTAITVIVILAIRGPLMFAR
;
A
#
# COMPACT_ATOMS: atom_id res chain seq x y z
N MET A 1 -4.67 -4.04 25.21
CA MET A 1 -5.16 -5.15 24.36
C MET A 1 -4.50 -6.44 24.82
N ASP A 2 -5.19 -7.57 24.74
CA ASP A 2 -4.59 -8.88 25.04
C ASP A 2 -3.37 -9.16 24.12
N PRO A 3 -2.26 -9.69 24.63
CA PRO A 3 -1.06 -9.97 23.83
C PRO A 3 -1.30 -10.91 22.64
N ASN A 4 -2.20 -11.90 22.76
CA ASN A 4 -2.50 -12.81 21.65
C ASN A 4 -3.26 -12.08 20.54
N ILE A 5 -4.20 -11.21 20.91
CA ILE A 5 -4.91 -10.36 19.93
C ILE A 5 -3.93 -9.47 19.16
N LEU A 6 -2.94 -8.90 19.84
CA LEU A 6 -1.92 -8.08 19.19
C LEU A 6 -1.09 -8.88 18.17
N LEU A 7 -0.75 -10.13 18.47
CA LEU A 7 -0.05 -11.03 17.54
C LEU A 7 -0.89 -11.33 16.30
N TRP A 8 -2.18 -11.62 16.49
CA TRP A 8 -3.11 -11.85 15.37
C TRP A 8 -3.30 -10.61 14.50
N LEU A 9 -3.44 -9.42 15.10
CA LEU A 9 -3.51 -8.16 14.35
C LEU A 9 -2.22 -7.90 13.57
N LYS A 10 -1.05 -8.18 14.16
CA LYS A 10 0.24 -8.05 13.47
C LYS A 10 0.36 -9.01 12.29
N ALA A 11 -0.07 -10.26 12.46
CA ALA A 11 -0.08 -11.25 11.39
C ALA A 11 -1.05 -10.84 10.26
N GLY A 12 -2.28 -10.46 10.62
CA GLY A 12 -3.29 -9.99 9.67
C GLY A 12 -2.82 -8.74 8.91
N HIS A 13 -2.20 -7.79 9.60
CA HIS A 13 -1.60 -6.60 9.00
C HIS A 13 -0.51 -6.94 7.99
N LEU A 14 0.39 -7.87 8.34
CA LEU A 14 1.49 -8.24 7.45
C LEU A 14 0.99 -8.98 6.20
N ILE A 15 0.06 -9.92 6.35
CA ILE A 15 -0.55 -10.66 5.23
C ILE A 15 -1.25 -9.68 4.28
N SER A 16 -2.12 -8.83 4.82
CA SER A 16 -2.85 -7.84 4.03
C SER A 16 -1.93 -6.80 3.39
N LEU A 17 -0.85 -6.39 4.06
CA LEU A 17 0.18 -5.53 3.49
C LEU A 17 0.84 -6.18 2.26
N PHE A 18 1.24 -7.45 2.35
CA PHE A 18 1.83 -8.16 1.21
C PHE A 18 0.87 -8.29 0.03
N LEU A 19 -0.40 -8.63 0.29
CA LEU A 19 -1.43 -8.69 -0.75
C LEU A 19 -1.69 -7.32 -1.38
N TRP A 20 -1.68 -6.26 -0.58
CA TRP A 20 -1.87 -4.89 -1.06
C TRP A 20 -0.71 -4.44 -1.96
N ILE A 21 0.53 -4.57 -1.47
CA ILE A 21 1.73 -4.18 -2.22
C ILE A 21 1.91 -5.05 -3.48
N GLY A 22 1.66 -6.36 -3.38
CA GLY A 22 1.68 -7.28 -4.51
C GLY A 22 0.62 -6.94 -5.57
N GLY A 23 -0.59 -6.60 -5.13
CA GLY A 23 -1.67 -6.15 -6.02
C GLY A 23 -1.31 -4.85 -6.76
N LEU A 24 -0.76 -3.85 -6.06
CA LEU A 24 -0.30 -2.61 -6.68
C LEU A 24 0.85 -2.83 -7.68
N PHE A 25 1.80 -3.72 -7.35
CA PHE A 25 2.87 -4.13 -8.24
C PHE A 25 2.30 -4.74 -9.53
N ALA A 26 1.39 -5.71 -9.39
CA ALA A 26 0.77 -6.39 -10.52
C ALA A 26 -0.02 -5.42 -11.41
N VAL A 27 -0.80 -4.52 -10.82
CA VAL A 27 -1.55 -3.48 -11.54
C VAL A 27 -0.62 -2.54 -12.30
N TYR A 28 0.45 -2.05 -11.67
CA TYR A 28 1.40 -1.15 -12.33
C TYR A 28 1.98 -1.78 -13.60
N TRP A 29 2.44 -3.03 -13.51
CA TRP A 29 3.02 -3.74 -14.65
C TRP A 29 1.99 -4.09 -15.72
N MET A 30 0.77 -4.46 -15.32
CA MET A 30 -0.31 -4.70 -16.27
C MET A 30 -0.66 -3.45 -17.06
N LEU A 31 -0.81 -2.29 -16.41
CA LEU A 31 -1.11 -1.03 -17.08
C LEU A 31 0.01 -0.62 -18.05
N ARG A 32 1.28 -0.89 -17.71
CA ARG A 32 2.40 -0.63 -18.63
C ARG A 32 2.35 -1.54 -19.85
N LEU A 33 2.05 -2.82 -19.67
CA LEU A 33 1.88 -3.76 -20.77
C LEU A 33 0.69 -3.36 -21.64
N HIS A 34 -0.43 -2.99 -21.03
CA HIS A 34 -1.66 -2.62 -21.71
C HIS A 34 -1.51 -1.35 -22.57
N ALA A 35 -0.72 -0.37 -22.15
CA ALA A 35 -0.42 0.81 -22.96
C ALA A 35 0.25 0.48 -24.32
N HIS A 36 0.83 -0.71 -24.46
CA HIS A 36 1.48 -1.18 -25.68
C HIS A 36 0.81 -2.41 -26.29
N ALA A 37 -0.31 -2.86 -25.71
CA ALA A 37 -1.02 -4.04 -26.17
C ALA A 37 -1.84 -3.75 -27.43
N PRO A 38 -2.06 -4.76 -28.29
CA PRO A 38 -2.95 -4.63 -29.44
C PRO A 38 -4.41 -4.44 -28.98
N THR A 39 -5.22 -3.80 -29.82
CA THR A 39 -6.57 -3.33 -29.46
C THR A 39 -7.54 -4.46 -29.12
N ASP A 40 -7.34 -5.65 -29.69
CA ASP A 40 -8.13 -6.86 -29.41
C ASP A 40 -7.94 -7.38 -27.97
N ALA A 41 -6.85 -7.00 -27.30
CA ALA A 41 -6.56 -7.39 -25.92
C ALA A 41 -7.08 -6.37 -24.87
N HIS A 42 -7.44 -5.14 -25.27
CA HIS A 42 -7.69 -4.03 -24.35
C HIS A 42 -8.83 -4.29 -23.36
N GLU A 43 -9.93 -4.88 -23.83
CA GLU A 43 -11.08 -5.19 -22.96
C GLU A 43 -10.71 -6.21 -21.88
N LYS A 44 -10.05 -7.31 -22.29
CA LYS A 44 -9.62 -8.37 -21.38
C LYS A 44 -8.60 -7.87 -20.36
N LEU A 45 -7.65 -7.05 -20.79
CA LEU A 45 -6.65 -6.43 -19.91
C LEU A 45 -7.31 -5.47 -18.91
N THR A 46 -8.26 -4.65 -19.36
CA THR A 46 -9.04 -3.77 -18.47
C THR A 46 -9.77 -4.56 -17.38
N LEU A 47 -10.41 -5.68 -17.73
CA LEU A 47 -11.11 -6.54 -16.78
C LEU A 47 -10.15 -7.17 -15.76
N LEU A 48 -9.00 -7.66 -16.22
CA LEU A 48 -7.97 -8.24 -15.37
C LEU A 48 -7.40 -7.19 -14.39
N GLU A 49 -7.04 -6.01 -14.88
CA GLU A 49 -6.57 -4.89 -14.07
C GLU A 49 -7.60 -4.49 -13.02
N ARG A 50 -8.89 -4.46 -13.38
CA ARG A 50 -9.96 -4.14 -12.43
C ARG A 50 -10.08 -5.17 -11.33
N SER A 51 -9.97 -6.45 -11.66
CA SER A 51 -10.03 -7.57 -10.72
C SER A 51 -8.86 -7.55 -9.74
N ILE A 52 -7.63 -7.39 -10.25
CA ILE A 52 -6.42 -7.30 -9.40
C ILE A 52 -6.48 -6.06 -8.51
N ALA A 53 -6.94 -4.93 -9.05
CA ALA A 53 -7.04 -3.73 -8.25
C ALA A 53 -8.13 -3.85 -7.17
N LEU A 54 -9.23 -4.57 -7.41
CA LEU A 54 -10.23 -4.85 -6.38
C LEU A 54 -9.64 -5.68 -5.23
N SER A 55 -8.84 -6.70 -5.53
CA SER A 55 -8.16 -7.48 -4.48
C SER A 55 -7.14 -6.62 -3.71
N ALA A 56 -6.46 -5.70 -4.39
CA ALA A 56 -5.59 -4.71 -3.75
C ALA A 56 -6.36 -3.73 -2.86
N ASP A 57 -7.55 -3.28 -3.26
CA ASP A 57 -8.42 -2.39 -2.48
C ASP A 57 -8.88 -3.06 -1.17
N ILE A 58 -9.29 -4.33 -1.24
CA ILE A 58 -9.68 -5.12 -0.07
C ILE A 58 -8.47 -5.31 0.86
N ALA A 59 -7.32 -5.71 0.31
CA ALA A 59 -6.10 -5.88 1.08
C ALA A 59 -5.64 -4.56 1.75
N ALA A 60 -5.77 -3.43 1.06
CA ALA A 60 -5.50 -2.11 1.62
C ALA A 60 -6.39 -1.81 2.83
N ALA A 61 -7.70 -2.07 2.73
CA ALA A 61 -8.64 -1.86 3.80
C ALA A 61 -8.28 -2.69 5.05
N PHE A 62 -7.94 -3.97 4.86
CA PHE A 62 -7.49 -4.82 5.97
C PHE A 62 -6.16 -4.37 6.56
N ALA A 63 -5.18 -3.97 5.73
CA ALA A 63 -3.88 -3.50 6.20
C ALA A 63 -4.02 -2.21 7.02
N LEU A 64 -4.81 -1.25 6.54
CA LEU A 64 -5.08 -0.01 7.25
C LEU A 64 -5.87 -0.27 8.54
N GLY A 65 -6.94 -1.07 8.48
CA GLY A 65 -7.78 -1.39 9.64
C GLY A 65 -7.01 -2.07 10.77
N THR A 66 -6.23 -3.10 10.45
CA THR A 66 -5.37 -3.78 11.43
C THR A 66 -4.25 -2.89 11.93
N GLY A 67 -3.66 -2.05 11.08
CA GLY A 67 -2.65 -1.06 11.47
C GLY A 67 -3.18 -0.02 12.45
N ILE A 68 -4.35 0.53 12.16
CA ILE A 68 -5.08 1.48 13.03
C ILE A 68 -5.43 0.81 14.36
N ALA A 69 -5.97 -0.41 14.32
CA ALA A 69 -6.30 -1.16 15.53
C ALA A 69 -5.08 -1.38 16.44
N MET A 70 -3.90 -1.67 15.86
CA MET A 70 -2.66 -1.79 16.63
C MET A 70 -2.19 -0.46 17.22
N VAL A 71 -2.33 0.65 16.49
CA VAL A 71 -1.94 1.99 16.98
C VAL A 71 -2.73 2.40 18.21
N PHE A 72 -4.05 2.22 18.18
CA PHE A 72 -4.93 2.64 19.27
C PHE A 72 -5.10 1.57 20.35
N GLY A 73 -4.81 0.30 20.04
CA GLY A 73 -4.89 -0.83 20.97
C GLY A 73 -3.60 -1.15 21.72
N TYR A 74 -2.52 -0.40 21.46
CA TYR A 74 -1.19 -0.69 22.02
C TYR A 74 -1.19 -0.70 23.56
N PRO A 75 -0.44 -1.61 24.23
CA PRO A 75 -0.32 -1.60 25.68
C PRO A 75 0.25 -0.26 26.20
N GLY A 76 -0.44 0.34 27.18
CA GLY A 76 -0.09 1.68 27.67
C GLY A 76 -0.73 2.84 26.90
N GLY A 77 -1.69 2.58 26.00
CA GLY A 77 -2.49 3.60 25.33
C GLY A 77 -2.08 3.83 23.87
N ASN A 78 -2.41 5.00 23.33
CA ASN A 78 -2.13 5.33 21.93
C ASN A 78 -0.62 5.36 21.65
N LEU A 79 -0.16 4.49 20.73
CA LEU A 79 1.24 4.39 20.31
C LEU A 79 1.78 5.73 19.80
N LEU A 80 0.95 6.57 19.18
CA LEU A 80 1.38 7.86 18.63
C LEU A 80 1.74 8.90 19.70
N GLY A 81 1.24 8.73 20.92
CA GLY A 81 1.48 9.62 22.06
C GLY A 81 2.63 9.17 22.97
N GLN A 82 3.24 8.01 22.70
CA GLN A 82 4.32 7.51 23.55
C GLN A 82 5.66 8.20 23.24
N PRO A 83 6.55 8.36 24.23
CA PRO A 83 7.94 8.77 23.99
C PRO A 83 8.59 7.87 22.94
N GLY A 84 9.31 8.46 21.98
CA GLY A 84 9.96 7.71 20.90
C GLY A 84 9.03 7.29 19.74
N ALA A 85 7.77 7.73 19.71
CA ALA A 85 6.84 7.43 18.61
C ALA A 85 7.14 8.12 17.28
N GLY A 86 8.22 8.92 17.18
CA GLY A 86 8.58 9.69 15.98
C GLY A 86 8.69 8.85 14.71
N TRP A 87 9.23 7.63 14.81
CA TRP A 87 9.29 6.70 13.67
C TRP A 87 7.91 6.31 13.14
N MET A 88 6.91 6.21 14.02
CA MET A 88 5.56 5.81 13.64
C MET A 88 4.84 6.94 12.91
N HIS A 89 5.05 8.20 13.34
CA HIS A 89 4.58 9.38 12.62
C HIS A 89 5.16 9.43 11.21
N ILE A 90 6.48 9.29 11.06
CA ILE A 90 7.13 9.27 9.74
C ILE A 90 6.61 8.12 8.89
N LYS A 91 6.48 6.92 9.45
CA LYS A 91 5.95 5.75 8.72
C LYS A 91 4.56 6.02 8.18
N LEU A 92 3.66 6.58 9.00
CA LEU A 92 2.31 6.93 8.59
C LEU A 92 2.30 8.03 7.53
N THR A 93 3.16 9.05 7.65
CA THR A 93 3.33 10.06 6.61
C THR A 93 3.73 9.43 5.27
N VAL A 94 4.65 8.46 5.27
CA VAL A 94 5.07 7.75 4.05
C VAL A 94 3.94 6.88 3.48
N VAL A 95 3.10 6.27 4.32
CA VAL A 95 1.90 5.56 3.84
C VAL A 95 0.93 6.54 3.17
N VAL A 96 0.66 7.69 3.79
CA VAL A 96 -0.31 8.69 3.32
C VAL A 96 0.17 9.44 2.08
N LEU A 97 1.46 9.76 1.98
CA LEU A 97 2.04 10.54 0.88
C LEU A 97 2.73 9.68 -0.19
N GLY A 98 3.04 8.43 0.10
CA GLY A 98 3.71 7.50 -0.81
C GLY A 98 2.78 6.43 -1.35
N ILE A 99 2.27 5.56 -0.48
CA ILE A 99 1.50 4.37 -0.90
C ILE A 99 0.07 4.73 -1.34
N LEU A 100 -0.66 5.55 -0.56
CA LEU A 100 -2.04 5.92 -0.91
C LEU A 100 -2.15 6.70 -2.23
N PRO A 101 -1.26 7.67 -2.55
CA PRO A 101 -1.30 8.34 -3.84
C PRO A 101 -1.00 7.38 -4.99
N VAL A 102 -0.02 6.47 -4.83
CA VAL A 102 0.26 5.43 -5.85
C VAL A 102 -0.99 4.58 -6.10
N HIS A 103 -1.62 4.10 -5.03
CA HIS A 103 -2.85 3.32 -5.11
C HIS A 103 -3.96 4.06 -5.86
N GLY A 104 -4.26 5.30 -5.46
CA GLY A 104 -5.29 6.12 -6.09
C GLY A 104 -4.99 6.44 -7.56
N MET A 105 -3.73 6.74 -7.89
CA MET A 105 -3.30 7.03 -9.26
C MET A 105 -3.43 5.80 -10.17
N LEU A 106 -3.04 4.61 -9.69
CA LEU A 106 -3.23 3.37 -10.45
C LEU A 106 -4.71 3.08 -10.67
N ARG A 107 -5.55 3.26 -9.65
CA ARG A 107 -7.00 3.11 -9.76
C ARG A 107 -7.62 4.06 -10.78
N ALA A 108 -7.16 5.31 -10.79
CA ALA A 108 -7.58 6.31 -11.77
C ALA A 108 -7.12 5.97 -13.20
N ARG A 109 -5.93 5.38 -13.36
CA ARG A 109 -5.42 4.94 -14.67
C ARG A 109 -6.23 3.78 -15.25
N ILE A 110 -6.60 2.79 -14.44
CA ILE A 110 -7.51 1.70 -14.86
C ILE A 110 -8.83 2.26 -15.38
N LYS A 111 -9.39 3.27 -14.70
CA LYS A 111 -10.62 3.95 -15.15
C LYS A 111 -10.43 4.60 -16.52
N ARG A 112 -9.31 5.32 -16.73
CA ARG A 112 -8.98 6.01 -17.98
C ARG A 112 -8.74 5.03 -19.14
N PHE A 113 -8.07 3.92 -18.89
CA PHE A 113 -7.84 2.87 -19.90
C PHE A 113 -9.16 2.27 -20.37
N GLY A 114 -10.09 2.04 -19.45
CA GLY A 114 -11.46 1.64 -19.80
C GLY A 114 -12.28 2.69 -20.55
N MET A 115 -11.78 3.93 -20.69
CA MET A 115 -12.37 5.00 -21.51
C MET A 115 -11.59 5.22 -22.82
N GLY A 116 -10.58 4.39 -23.12
CA GLY A 116 -9.75 4.51 -24.31
C GLY A 116 -8.53 5.44 -24.18
N ASP A 117 -8.23 5.97 -22.99
CA ASP A 117 -7.04 6.81 -22.74
C ASP A 117 -5.86 5.95 -22.28
N PHE A 118 -5.16 5.34 -23.24
CA PHE A 118 -4.05 4.39 -23.03
C PHE A 118 -2.68 5.05 -22.78
N LYS A 119 -2.65 6.24 -22.15
CA LYS A 119 -1.39 6.93 -21.85
C LYS A 119 -0.51 6.11 -20.92
N PRO A 120 0.79 5.91 -21.25
CA PRO A 120 1.72 5.18 -20.42
C PRO A 120 1.73 5.67 -18.97
N VAL A 121 1.88 4.72 -18.04
CA VAL A 121 2.05 5.03 -16.61
C VAL A 121 3.43 5.66 -16.42
N PRO A 122 3.52 6.82 -15.75
CA PRO A 122 4.80 7.51 -15.61
C PRO A 122 5.78 6.75 -14.70
N GLN A 123 7.05 6.68 -15.10
CA GLN A 123 8.11 5.94 -14.39
C GLN A 123 8.37 6.46 -12.96
N TRP A 124 8.15 7.75 -12.69
CA TRP A 124 8.32 8.30 -11.35
C TRP A 124 7.35 7.67 -10.33
N LEU A 125 6.18 7.20 -10.78
CA LEU A 125 5.19 6.53 -9.91
C LEU A 125 5.78 5.24 -9.32
N TRP A 126 6.52 4.50 -10.15
CA TRP A 126 7.23 3.29 -9.74
C TRP A 126 8.35 3.60 -8.75
N THR A 127 9.10 4.67 -9.02
CA THR A 127 10.20 5.11 -8.15
C THR A 127 9.66 5.54 -6.78
N LEU A 128 8.57 6.31 -6.75
CA LEU A 128 7.87 6.69 -5.52
C LEU A 128 7.40 5.46 -4.74
N PHE A 129 6.78 4.50 -5.42
CA PHE A 129 6.27 3.27 -4.82
C PHE A 129 7.38 2.45 -4.15
N LEU A 130 8.47 2.17 -4.87
CA LEU A 130 9.60 1.42 -4.34
C LEU A 130 10.31 2.15 -3.20
N THR A 131 10.47 3.47 -3.33
CA THR A 131 11.08 4.30 -2.28
C THR A 131 10.21 4.28 -1.03
N ALA A 132 8.89 4.44 -1.16
CA ALA A 132 7.95 4.39 -0.04
C ALA A 132 7.99 3.04 0.69
N ILE A 133 7.98 1.92 -0.05
CA ILE A 133 8.10 0.58 0.55
C ILE A 133 9.42 0.45 1.31
N THR A 134 10.53 0.84 0.69
CA THR A 134 11.87 0.73 1.29
C THR A 134 11.94 1.51 2.61
N VAL A 135 11.46 2.76 2.60
CA VAL A 135 11.42 3.61 3.79
C VAL A 135 10.52 2.98 4.87
N ILE A 136 9.34 2.47 4.51
CA ILE A 136 8.42 1.81 5.44
C ILE A 136 9.08 0.59 6.12
N VAL A 137 9.79 -0.25 5.36
CA VAL A 137 10.48 -1.42 5.90
C VAL A 137 11.61 -1.02 6.85
N ILE A 138 12.42 -0.03 6.46
CA ILE A 138 13.50 0.49 7.31
C ILE A 138 12.92 1.03 8.63
N LEU A 139 11.86 1.84 8.57
CA LEU A 139 11.21 2.38 9.76
C LEU A 139 10.57 1.30 10.63
N ALA A 140 10.00 0.25 10.03
CA ALA A 140 9.42 -0.85 10.79
C ALA A 140 10.46 -1.66 11.58
N ILE A 141 11.67 -1.81 11.04
CA ILE A 141 12.75 -2.62 11.67
C ILE A 141 13.61 -1.76 12.60
N ARG A 142 14.01 -0.57 12.15
CA ARG A 142 14.99 0.29 12.83
C ARG A 142 14.36 1.48 13.55
N GLY A 143 13.13 1.85 13.22
CA GLY A 143 12.44 2.99 13.82
C GLY A 143 12.44 2.99 15.35
N PRO A 144 12.02 1.90 16.01
CA PRO A 144 12.04 1.84 17.48
C PRO A 144 13.42 2.10 18.08
N LEU A 145 14.49 1.63 17.43
CA LEU A 145 15.87 1.82 17.90
C LEU A 145 16.39 3.25 17.67
N MET A 146 16.04 3.86 16.54
CA MET A 146 16.48 5.22 16.19
C MET A 146 15.84 6.30 17.08
N PHE A 147 14.63 6.04 17.58
CA PHE A 147 13.84 6.98 18.38
C PHE A 147 13.72 6.58 19.86
N ALA A 148 14.49 5.58 20.32
CA ALA A 148 14.55 5.16 21.71
C ALA A 148 15.36 6.11 22.63
N ARG A 149 15.91 7.20 22.08
CA ARG A 149 16.69 8.20 22.82
C ARG A 149 15.85 9.41 23.17
#